data_AF-A0A6B1F350-F1
#
_entry.id   AF-A0A6B1F350-F1
#
_cell.length_a   1.000
_cell.length_b   1.000
_cell.length_c   1.000
_cell.angle_alpha   90.00
_cell.angle_beta   90.00
_cell.angle_gamma   90.00
#
_symmetry.space_group_name_H-M   'P 1'
#
loop_
_entity.id
_entity.type
_entity.pdbx_description
1 polymer ?
#
loop_
_entity_poly.entity_id
_entity_poly.type
_entity_poly.pdbx_seq_one_letter_code
_entity_poly.pdbx_strand_id
1 'polypeptide(L)'
;MYNDNKEQGYFIMAKSFDTEGLNVFLYTEDRNINPFFTGRNGLQLRVEIKSKIISNNYLNDPTKNPAGGQTQIIQGPPGIGKTSLLEKIKQNCIEKLNDQTENYKIIPVMVSNPTRLSHDYLAGQIQKTIEELDRKITIAKVKDEVHGALRKISSVSAFGFGLGLDNSSEAKPVFPKKYCILLLIDEIQTIASETNPEVVRVLLDLHLGSDGYPVFPVLAGLSNSKTVLQEKMASPRFGDGAIHQLQPLSLPEVKESLEKFIDYFNVSSTPELTSKWGDRIGRWVDGWPKHVENTMRSIGEELLKTDGDLSAVDPMAIKHRATNRRVDYYNSRFGPFETNPRIIGEIMAEIGPKPRSGEEILEIIGKTIEKPKWATNTIKPKIKGLNFDFLQRYGFLDRIPDDPTEFKCPIPSLQSYAVTWTGTPLHRLSYSGDLDSLGEKLKLGHDINGRDAWGRTPLQIATENNWKELVSHMLAAGAKKSLPNNPAMERIVDKPPSNSGDYGNDFDPSPDF
;
A
#
# COMPACT_ATOMS: atom_id res chain seq x y z
N MET A 1 20.21 45.32 48.53
CA MET A 1 20.79 45.35 47.18
C MET A 1 20.22 44.16 46.43
N TYR A 2 19.55 44.42 45.31
CA TYR A 2 18.86 43.42 44.50
C TYR A 2 19.84 42.33 44.05
N ASN A 3 19.48 41.07 44.30
CA ASN A 3 20.16 39.91 43.74
C ASN A 3 19.54 39.63 42.37
N ASP A 4 20.32 39.86 41.31
CA ASP A 4 20.00 39.53 39.93
C ASP A 4 19.88 38.00 39.78
N ASN A 5 18.65 37.48 39.84
CA ASN A 5 18.32 36.17 39.32
C ASN A 5 18.33 36.26 37.77
N LYS A 6 19.47 35.93 37.16
CA LYS A 6 19.49 35.57 35.74
C LYS A 6 18.79 34.23 35.59
N GLU A 7 17.56 34.28 35.09
CA GLU A 7 16.90 33.15 34.44
C GLU A 7 17.84 32.57 33.37
N GLN A 8 18.42 31.40 33.65
CA GLN A 8 18.99 30.56 32.62
C GLN A 8 17.82 29.97 31.82
N GLY A 9 17.36 30.72 30.81
CA GLY A 9 16.50 30.20 29.78
C GLY A 9 17.21 29.03 29.10
N TYR A 10 16.68 27.82 29.28
CA TYR A 10 16.99 26.69 28.43
C TYR A 10 16.56 27.05 27.00
N PHE A 11 17.48 27.56 26.20
CA PHE A 11 17.31 27.60 24.75
C PHE A 11 17.22 26.15 24.27
N ILE A 12 16.00 25.69 24.00
CA ILE A 12 15.78 24.49 23.19
C ILE A 12 16.30 24.86 21.80
N MET A 13 17.54 24.45 21.49
CA MET A 13 18.08 24.55 20.13
C MET A 13 17.10 23.84 19.21
N ALA A 14 16.50 24.58 18.27
CA ALA A 14 15.69 23.98 17.22
C ALA A 14 16.55 22.91 16.53
N LYS A 15 16.05 21.67 16.49
CA LYS A 15 16.78 20.59 15.80
C LYS A 15 16.93 20.97 14.34
N SER A 16 18.15 20.87 13.82
CA SER A 16 18.43 21.11 12.41
C SER A 16 17.76 20.05 11.53
N PHE A 17 17.44 20.43 10.30
CA PHE A 17 16.95 19.51 9.28
C PHE A 17 17.90 18.30 9.13
N ASP A 18 17.34 17.10 9.17
CA ASP A 18 18.10 15.84 9.11
C ASP A 18 18.33 15.41 7.66
N THR A 19 19.26 16.11 7.00
CA THR A 19 19.64 15.85 5.61
C THR A 19 20.22 14.44 5.41
N GLU A 20 21.01 13.95 6.37
CA GLU A 20 21.65 12.63 6.28
C GLU A 20 20.62 11.51 6.43
N GLY A 21 19.79 11.56 7.48
CA GLY A 21 18.71 10.60 7.68
C GLY A 21 17.72 10.60 6.53
N LEU A 22 17.40 11.77 5.96
CA LEU A 22 16.53 11.85 4.80
C LEU A 22 17.15 11.20 3.57
N ASN A 23 18.44 11.42 3.29
CA ASN A 23 19.14 10.73 2.20
C ASN A 23 19.12 9.21 2.38
N VAL A 24 19.40 8.72 3.60
CA VAL A 24 19.30 7.28 3.92
C VAL A 24 17.89 6.78 3.64
N PHE A 25 16.85 7.46 4.10
CA PHE A 25 15.46 7.08 3.84
C PHE A 25 15.12 7.09 2.33
N LEU A 26 15.58 8.09 1.58
CA LEU A 26 15.29 8.24 0.16
C LEU A 26 15.97 7.18 -0.71
N TYR A 27 17.16 6.71 -0.33
CA TYR A 27 18.02 5.86 -1.18
C TYR A 27 18.27 4.45 -0.64
N THR A 28 17.85 4.12 0.58
CA THR A 28 17.91 2.73 1.07
C THR A 28 16.91 1.84 0.30
N GLU A 29 17.38 0.65 -0.08
CA GLU A 29 16.60 -0.34 -0.85
C GLU A 29 15.61 -1.11 0.02
N ASP A 30 15.95 -1.42 1.28
CA ASP A 30 15.08 -2.12 2.23
C ASP A 30 14.08 -1.14 2.89
N ARG A 31 12.87 -1.08 2.34
CA ARG A 31 11.79 -0.15 2.75
C ARG A 31 10.65 -0.83 3.47
N ASN A 32 10.86 -2.06 3.96
CA ASN A 32 9.80 -2.81 4.62
C ASN A 32 9.26 -2.06 5.85
N ILE A 33 10.08 -1.18 6.45
CA ILE A 33 9.70 -0.30 7.55
C ILE A 33 9.47 1.11 6.99
N ASN A 34 8.22 1.46 6.72
CA ASN A 34 7.82 2.87 6.58
C ASN A 34 7.52 3.41 7.99
N PRO A 35 8.42 4.18 8.63
CA PRO A 35 8.22 4.66 10.00
C PRO A 35 7.04 5.63 10.11
N PHE A 36 6.58 6.16 8.97
CA PHE A 36 5.47 7.10 8.85
C PHE A 36 4.16 6.39 8.60
N PHE A 37 4.12 5.06 8.56
CA PHE A 37 2.86 4.33 8.38
C PHE A 37 1.97 4.51 9.62
N THR A 38 0.76 5.00 9.41
CA THR A 38 -0.22 5.33 10.45
C THR A 38 -1.53 4.57 10.23
N GLY A 39 -2.40 4.66 11.24
CA GLY A 39 -3.75 4.16 11.12
C GLY A 39 -3.91 2.66 11.35
N ARG A 40 -5.12 2.17 11.07
CA ARG A 40 -5.49 0.74 11.27
C ARG A 40 -5.31 0.25 12.72
N ASN A 41 -5.38 1.17 13.68
CA ASN A 41 -5.17 0.89 15.11
C ASN A 41 -6.10 -0.21 15.62
N GLY A 42 -7.35 -0.25 15.15
CA GLY A 42 -8.30 -1.30 15.53
C GLY A 42 -7.86 -2.71 15.11
N LEU A 43 -7.23 -2.85 13.94
CA LEU A 43 -6.71 -4.14 13.46
C LEU A 43 -5.43 -4.52 14.22
N GLN A 44 -4.53 -3.57 14.46
CA GLN A 44 -3.33 -3.79 15.28
C GLN A 44 -3.72 -4.26 16.70
N LEU A 45 -4.66 -3.56 17.34
CA LEU A 45 -5.18 -3.90 18.65
C LEU A 45 -5.87 -5.27 18.66
N ARG A 46 -6.62 -5.61 17.61
CA ARG A 46 -7.26 -6.94 17.49
C ARG A 46 -6.24 -8.07 17.44
N VAL A 47 -5.17 -7.92 16.65
CA VAL A 47 -4.08 -8.91 16.57
C VAL A 47 -3.43 -9.06 17.94
N GLU A 48 -3.17 -7.95 18.65
CA GLU A 48 -2.63 -8.00 20.00
C GLU A 48 -3.55 -8.71 20.99
N ILE A 49 -4.84 -8.35 21.05
CA ILE A 49 -5.83 -8.97 21.94
C ILE A 49 -5.92 -10.48 21.69
N LYS A 50 -5.97 -10.91 20.42
CA LYS A 50 -5.99 -12.33 20.07
C LYS A 50 -4.72 -13.05 20.49
N SER A 51 -3.55 -12.42 20.34
CA SER A 51 -2.28 -12.99 20.83
C SER A 51 -2.31 -13.23 22.34
N LYS A 52 -2.87 -12.28 23.11
CA LYS A 52 -3.04 -12.40 24.57
C LYS A 52 -4.03 -13.52 24.93
N ILE A 53 -5.14 -13.64 24.20
CA ILE A 53 -6.12 -14.74 24.40
C ILE A 53 -5.47 -16.10 24.16
N ILE A 54 -4.72 -16.27 23.05
CA ILE A 54 -4.03 -17.52 22.72
C ILE A 54 -3.02 -17.89 23.82
N SER A 55 -2.24 -16.92 24.27
CA SER A 55 -1.29 -17.14 25.37
C SER A 55 -2.00 -17.53 26.68
N ASN A 56 -3.16 -16.93 26.97
CA ASN A 56 -3.97 -17.26 28.14
C ASN A 56 -4.60 -18.66 28.04
N ASN A 57 -5.08 -19.05 26.86
CA ASN A 57 -5.59 -20.39 26.60
C ASN A 57 -4.51 -21.44 26.87
N TYR A 58 -3.29 -21.19 26.36
CA TYR A 58 -2.14 -22.07 26.59
C TYR A 58 -1.73 -22.12 28.07
N LEU A 59 -1.81 -20.99 28.78
CA LEU A 59 -1.54 -20.94 30.21
C LEU A 59 -2.49 -21.83 31.02
N ASN A 60 -3.79 -21.79 30.67
CA ASN A 60 -4.85 -22.54 31.35
C ASN A 60 -4.78 -24.04 31.08
N ASP A 61 -4.55 -24.42 29.81
CA ASP A 61 -4.52 -25.82 29.41
C ASP A 61 -3.54 -26.04 28.23
N PRO A 62 -2.27 -26.39 28.52
CA PRO A 62 -1.28 -26.66 27.48
C PRO A 62 -1.58 -27.91 26.63
N THR A 63 -2.57 -28.72 27.02
CA THR A 63 -2.94 -29.95 26.30
C THR A 63 -3.97 -29.70 25.20
N LYS A 64 -4.63 -28.53 25.21
CA LYS A 64 -5.56 -28.09 24.17
C LYS A 64 -4.86 -27.27 23.10
N ASN A 65 -5.49 -27.14 21.94
CA ASN A 65 -5.00 -26.31 20.82
C ASN A 65 -5.31 -24.83 21.11
N PRO A 66 -4.35 -24.02 21.60
CA PRO A 66 -4.66 -22.69 22.12
C PRO A 66 -4.97 -21.68 21.01
N ALA A 67 -4.50 -21.94 19.79
CA ALA A 67 -4.63 -21.11 18.60
C ALA A 67 -5.60 -21.69 17.54
N GLY A 68 -6.23 -22.83 17.81
CA GLY A 68 -7.13 -23.48 16.86
C GLY A 68 -8.25 -22.56 16.36
N GLY A 69 -8.37 -22.43 15.04
CA GLY A 69 -9.33 -21.58 14.35
C GLY A 69 -9.10 -20.07 14.49
N GLN A 70 -7.98 -19.62 15.10
CA GLN A 70 -7.74 -18.20 15.35
C GLN A 70 -7.11 -17.45 14.20
N THR A 71 -6.69 -18.13 13.12
CA THR A 71 -6.04 -17.54 11.94
C THR A 71 -6.71 -16.25 11.49
N GLN A 72 -5.94 -15.19 11.27
CA GLN A 72 -6.42 -13.96 10.68
C GLN A 72 -5.88 -13.81 9.26
N ILE A 73 -6.69 -13.28 8.35
CA ILE A 73 -6.31 -13.03 6.96
C ILE A 73 -6.45 -11.53 6.69
N ILE A 74 -5.33 -10.89 6.37
CA ILE A 74 -5.25 -9.49 5.95
C ILE A 74 -5.14 -9.47 4.43
N GLN A 75 -6.19 -9.05 3.75
CA GLN A 75 -6.23 -9.10 2.30
C GLN A 75 -6.48 -7.74 1.69
N GLY A 76 -5.94 -7.57 0.48
CA GLY A 76 -6.21 -6.41 -0.33
C GLY A 76 -5.28 -6.26 -1.52
N PRO A 77 -5.55 -5.27 -2.38
CA PRO A 77 -4.79 -5.04 -3.60
C PRO A 77 -3.32 -4.63 -3.35
N PRO A 78 -2.45 -4.68 -4.37
CA PRO A 78 -1.05 -4.25 -4.25
C PRO A 78 -0.92 -2.78 -3.83
N GLY A 79 -0.02 -2.51 -2.88
CA GLY A 79 0.25 -1.15 -2.41
C GLY A 79 -0.74 -0.61 -1.37
N ILE A 80 -1.74 -1.41 -0.97
CA ILE A 80 -2.67 -1.07 0.13
C ILE A 80 -2.00 -1.14 1.52
N GLY A 81 -0.66 -1.30 1.62
CA GLY A 81 0.05 -1.28 2.90
C GLY A 81 -0.11 -2.53 3.77
N LYS A 82 -0.18 -3.73 3.16
CA LYS A 82 -0.17 -5.01 3.90
C LYS A 82 1.15 -5.21 4.65
N THR A 83 2.26 -5.23 3.93
CA THR A 83 3.62 -5.37 4.46
C THR A 83 3.93 -4.31 5.51
N SER A 84 3.59 -3.03 5.24
CA SER A 84 3.78 -1.93 6.19
C SER A 84 2.99 -2.12 7.48
N LEU A 85 1.77 -2.69 7.40
CA LEU A 85 0.99 -3.02 8.59
C LEU A 85 1.61 -4.17 9.38
N LEU A 86 2.07 -5.24 8.71
CA LEU A 86 2.74 -6.36 9.38
C LEU A 86 4.02 -5.91 10.10
N GLU A 87 4.86 -5.11 9.44
CA GLU A 87 6.07 -4.55 10.05
C GLU A 87 5.75 -3.59 11.20
N LYS A 88 4.67 -2.79 11.10
CA LYS A 88 4.22 -1.96 12.22
C LYS A 88 3.77 -2.80 13.41
N ILE A 89 3.02 -3.87 13.19
CA ILE A 89 2.62 -4.82 14.24
C ILE A 89 3.87 -5.44 14.89
N LYS A 90 4.81 -5.93 14.08
CA LYS A 90 6.08 -6.49 14.55
C LYS A 90 6.85 -5.49 15.42
N GLN A 91 7.00 -4.25 14.97
CA GLN A 91 7.71 -3.21 15.71
C GLN A 91 7.04 -2.92 17.05
N ASN A 92 5.71 -2.78 17.09
CA ASN A 92 4.98 -2.57 18.34
C ASN A 92 5.15 -3.77 19.32
N CYS A 93 5.18 -5.00 18.81
CA CYS A 93 5.48 -6.18 19.63
C CYS A 93 6.88 -6.11 20.24
N ILE A 94 7.90 -5.73 19.45
CA ILE A 94 9.28 -5.57 19.91
C ILE A 94 9.38 -4.51 21.01
N GLU A 95 8.74 -3.37 20.84
CA GLU A 95 8.71 -2.29 21.85
C GLU A 95 8.12 -2.81 23.17
N LYS A 96 7.03 -3.59 23.11
CA LYS A 96 6.37 -4.18 24.29
C LYS A 96 7.14 -5.32 24.94
N LEU A 97 8.08 -5.97 24.24
CA LEU A 97 8.95 -6.97 24.87
C LEU A 97 9.77 -6.36 26.00
N ASN A 98 10.21 -5.11 25.85
CA ASN A 98 10.95 -4.36 26.87
C ASN A 98 10.07 -3.83 28.03
N ASP A 99 8.73 -3.85 27.91
CA ASP A 99 7.84 -3.31 28.94
C ASP A 99 7.71 -4.24 30.15
N GLN A 100 8.13 -3.79 31.34
CA GLN A 100 8.03 -4.57 32.59
C GLN A 100 6.61 -4.75 33.11
N THR A 101 5.66 -3.92 32.67
CA THR A 101 4.25 -3.99 33.09
C THR A 101 3.44 -4.99 32.28
N GLU A 102 3.94 -5.37 31.11
CA GLU A 102 3.25 -6.29 30.21
C GLU A 102 3.46 -7.74 30.62
N ASN A 103 2.38 -8.37 31.10
CA ASN A 103 2.38 -9.75 31.61
C ASN A 103 2.52 -10.81 30.51
N TYR A 104 2.20 -10.49 29.25
CA TYR A 104 2.24 -11.41 28.12
C TYR A 104 3.22 -10.94 27.06
N LYS A 105 4.08 -11.84 26.59
CA LYS A 105 5.13 -11.51 25.63
C LYS A 105 4.82 -12.11 24.27
N ILE A 106 4.82 -11.26 23.25
CA ILE A 106 4.51 -11.64 21.87
C ILE A 106 5.81 -11.61 21.07
N ILE A 107 6.17 -12.73 20.45
CA ILE A 107 7.36 -12.88 19.60
C ILE A 107 6.90 -12.79 18.14
N PRO A 108 7.18 -11.69 17.43
CA PRO A 108 6.71 -11.50 16.06
C PRO A 108 7.68 -12.15 15.05
N VAL A 109 7.30 -13.30 14.50
CA VAL A 109 8.07 -14.03 13.49
C VAL A 109 7.52 -13.68 12.11
N MET A 110 8.36 -13.11 11.24
CA MET A 110 7.97 -12.71 9.89
C MET A 110 8.44 -13.75 8.86
N VAL A 111 7.54 -14.23 8.02
CA VAL A 111 7.82 -15.11 6.89
C VAL A 111 7.46 -14.38 5.59
N SER A 112 8.48 -13.96 4.85
CA SER A 112 8.31 -13.24 3.58
C SER A 112 8.21 -14.16 2.35
N ASN A 113 8.56 -15.44 2.49
CA ASN A 113 8.48 -16.41 1.40
C ASN A 113 7.72 -17.68 1.85
N PRO A 114 6.38 -17.70 1.72
CA PRO A 114 5.57 -18.82 2.18
C PRO A 114 5.71 -20.08 1.32
N THR A 115 6.33 -20.03 0.13
CA THR A 115 6.52 -21.25 -0.69
C THR A 115 7.57 -22.19 -0.10
N ARG A 116 8.42 -21.69 0.80
CA ARG A 116 9.41 -22.48 1.55
C ARG A 116 8.89 -23.02 2.87
N LEU A 117 7.61 -22.80 3.17
CA LEU A 117 7.07 -23.13 4.49
C LEU A 117 7.13 -24.64 4.72
N SER A 118 8.04 -25.03 5.59
CA SER A 118 8.13 -26.34 6.22
C SER A 118 8.22 -26.14 7.73
N HIS A 119 8.14 -27.23 8.46
CA HIS A 119 8.33 -27.25 9.90
C HIS A 119 9.73 -26.73 10.28
N ASP A 120 10.76 -27.26 9.62
CA ASP A 120 12.16 -26.89 9.82
C ASP A 120 12.43 -25.44 9.43
N TYR A 121 11.82 -24.99 8.33
CA TYR A 121 11.95 -23.60 7.91
C TYR A 121 11.33 -22.64 8.94
N LEU A 122 10.14 -22.96 9.45
CA LEU A 122 9.47 -22.17 10.49
C LEU A 122 10.29 -22.14 11.77
N ALA A 123 10.78 -23.30 12.23
CA ALA A 123 11.71 -23.44 13.34
C ALA A 123 12.94 -22.53 13.17
N GLY A 124 13.58 -22.56 12.00
CA GLY A 124 14.71 -21.69 11.67
C GLY A 124 14.36 -20.19 11.69
N GLN A 125 13.18 -19.80 11.19
CA GLN A 125 12.72 -18.40 11.27
C GLN A 125 12.44 -17.96 12.71
N ILE A 126 11.88 -18.84 13.55
CA ILE A 126 11.68 -18.58 14.98
C ILE A 126 13.04 -18.36 15.65
N GLN A 127 13.99 -19.26 15.45
CA GLN A 127 15.33 -19.14 16.03
C GLN A 127 16.02 -17.84 15.60
N LYS A 128 16.01 -17.53 14.31
CA LYS A 128 16.59 -16.29 13.77
C LYS A 128 15.94 -15.05 14.40
N THR A 129 14.60 -15.04 14.50
CA THR A 129 13.87 -13.94 15.13
C THR A 129 14.29 -13.78 16.59
N ILE A 130 14.42 -14.87 17.34
CA ILE A 130 14.84 -14.87 18.74
C ILE A 130 16.24 -14.26 18.89
N GLU A 131 17.21 -14.66 18.07
CA GLU A 131 18.58 -14.12 18.07
C GLU A 131 18.64 -12.62 17.71
N GLU A 132 17.74 -12.15 16.86
CA GLU A 132 17.58 -10.72 16.56
C GLU A 132 16.97 -9.95 17.74
N LEU A 133 15.99 -10.54 18.43
CA LEU A 133 15.34 -9.92 19.60
C LEU A 133 16.28 -9.87 20.82
N ASP A 134 17.09 -10.90 21.04
CA ASP A 134 18.09 -10.97 22.11
C ASP A 134 19.01 -9.74 22.10
N ARG A 135 19.40 -9.29 20.90
CA ARG A 135 20.22 -8.09 20.69
C ARG A 135 19.48 -6.77 20.91
N LYS A 136 18.14 -6.77 20.83
CA LYS A 136 17.28 -5.58 20.97
C LYS A 136 16.72 -5.39 22.38
N ILE A 137 16.89 -6.36 23.28
CA ILE A 137 16.46 -6.25 24.68
C ILE A 137 17.51 -5.46 25.47
N THR A 138 17.15 -4.24 25.86
CA THR A 138 18.09 -3.29 26.49
C THR A 138 18.00 -3.26 28.01
N ILE A 139 16.88 -3.68 28.59
CA ILE A 139 16.65 -3.58 30.03
C ILE A 139 17.18 -4.83 30.74
N ALA A 140 18.24 -4.66 31.55
CA ALA A 140 18.95 -5.76 32.22
C ALA A 140 18.03 -6.70 33.03
N LYS A 141 17.04 -6.16 33.76
CA LYS A 141 16.08 -6.96 34.53
C LYS A 141 15.13 -7.80 33.66
N VAL A 142 14.79 -7.31 32.46
CA VAL A 142 13.96 -8.02 31.47
C VAL A 142 14.80 -9.04 30.71
N LYS A 143 16.10 -8.74 30.55
CA LYS A 143 17.05 -9.56 29.80
C LYS A 143 17.14 -10.98 30.33
N ASP A 144 17.30 -11.19 31.64
CA ASP A 144 17.46 -12.54 32.19
C ASP A 144 16.19 -13.40 32.06
N GLU A 145 15.02 -12.81 32.30
CA GLU A 145 13.72 -13.50 32.18
C GLU A 145 13.41 -13.84 30.72
N VAL A 146 13.55 -12.85 29.83
CA VAL A 146 13.25 -13.02 28.40
C VAL A 146 14.30 -13.91 27.74
N HIS A 147 15.59 -13.77 28.04
CA HIS A 147 16.63 -14.68 27.53
C HIS A 147 16.38 -16.14 27.94
N GLY A 148 16.00 -16.38 29.19
CA GLY A 148 15.68 -17.73 29.66
C GLY A 148 14.49 -18.35 28.92
N ALA A 149 13.44 -17.57 28.64
CA ALA A 149 12.30 -18.00 27.86
C ALA A 149 12.65 -18.20 26.38
N LEU A 150 13.36 -17.26 25.77
CA LEU A 150 13.81 -17.30 24.38
C LEU A 150 14.69 -18.53 24.10
N ARG A 151 15.62 -18.88 25.00
CA ARG A 151 16.43 -20.11 24.88
C ARG A 151 15.58 -21.39 24.90
N LYS A 152 14.52 -21.43 25.71
CA LYS A 152 13.59 -22.57 25.71
C LYS A 152 12.86 -22.66 24.38
N ILE A 153 12.40 -21.53 23.84
CA ILE A 153 11.71 -21.49 22.54
C ILE A 153 12.65 -21.89 21.40
N SER A 154 13.89 -21.42 21.38
CA SER A 154 14.88 -21.82 20.37
C SER A 154 15.29 -23.29 20.47
N SER A 155 15.16 -23.91 21.65
CA SER A 155 15.44 -25.33 21.86
C SER A 155 14.29 -26.26 21.44
N VAL A 156 13.05 -25.75 21.37
CA VAL A 156 11.86 -26.50 20.93
C VAL A 156 12.01 -26.99 19.48
N SER A 157 12.91 -26.39 18.70
CA SER A 157 13.13 -26.66 17.28
C SER A 157 14.35 -27.53 16.92
N ALA A 158 15.10 -28.09 17.88
CA ALA A 158 16.37 -28.76 17.55
C ALA A 158 16.35 -30.29 17.46
N PHE A 159 15.31 -31.00 17.94
CA PHE A 159 15.38 -32.47 18.10
C PHE A 159 14.13 -33.26 17.66
N GLY A 160 13.41 -32.81 16.62
CA GLY A 160 12.50 -33.71 15.89
C GLY A 160 11.03 -33.67 16.31
N PHE A 161 10.41 -32.50 16.27
CA PHE A 161 8.95 -32.43 16.23
C PHE A 161 8.47 -32.11 14.81
N GLY A 162 8.07 -33.17 14.10
CA GLY A 162 6.96 -33.01 13.16
C GLY A 162 5.77 -32.43 13.93
N LEU A 163 5.12 -31.39 13.41
CA LEU A 163 3.88 -30.84 13.96
C LEU A 163 2.78 -31.84 13.57
N GLY A 164 2.82 -33.03 14.17
CA GLY A 164 1.88 -34.12 13.93
C GLY A 164 2.56 -35.44 13.58
N LEU A 165 2.37 -36.42 14.46
CA LEU A 165 2.74 -37.84 14.37
C LEU A 165 4.19 -38.18 14.68
N ASP A 166 4.52 -38.22 15.97
CA ASP A 166 5.07 -39.46 16.50
C ASP A 166 4.57 -39.70 17.93
N ASN A 167 3.91 -40.85 18.14
CA ASN A 167 3.53 -41.38 19.44
C ASN A 167 4.74 -42.03 20.12
N SER A 168 5.91 -41.40 20.06
CA SER A 168 7.05 -41.82 20.88
C SER A 168 6.95 -41.11 22.23
N SER A 169 7.20 -41.86 23.28
CA SER A 169 6.96 -41.56 24.70
C SER A 169 7.85 -40.44 25.29
N GLU A 170 8.28 -39.46 24.49
CA GLU A 170 9.08 -38.33 24.94
C GLU A 170 8.19 -37.12 25.23
N ALA A 171 8.38 -36.52 26.41
CA ALA A 171 7.56 -35.41 26.87
C ALA A 171 7.63 -34.22 25.90
N LYS A 172 6.46 -33.78 25.42
CA LYS A 172 6.33 -32.58 24.56
C LYS A 172 7.13 -31.42 25.16
N PRO A 173 8.01 -30.76 24.39
CA PRO A 173 8.82 -29.67 24.91
C PRO A 173 7.93 -28.54 25.41
N VAL A 174 8.26 -28.02 26.60
CA VAL A 174 7.42 -27.06 27.31
C VAL A 174 7.67 -25.67 26.76
N PHE A 175 6.72 -25.15 25.98
CA PHE A 175 6.74 -23.75 25.56
C PHE A 175 6.55 -22.85 26.80
N PRO A 176 7.28 -21.72 26.92
CA PRO A 176 7.14 -20.83 28.07
C PRO A 176 5.71 -20.30 28.23
N LYS A 177 5.16 -20.44 29.45
CA LYS A 177 3.87 -19.84 29.82
C LYS A 177 3.92 -18.32 29.64
N LYS A 178 2.79 -17.72 29.23
CA LYS A 178 2.63 -16.28 28.94
C LYS A 178 3.37 -15.75 27.70
N TYR A 179 3.92 -16.62 26.87
CA TYR A 179 4.47 -16.26 25.56
C TYR A 179 3.50 -16.68 24.44
N CYS A 180 3.54 -15.97 23.32
CA CYS A 180 2.86 -16.32 22.07
C CYS A 180 3.77 -15.99 20.89
N ILE A 181 3.87 -16.92 19.92
CA ILE A 181 4.50 -16.61 18.64
C ILE A 181 3.43 -16.00 17.75
N LEU A 182 3.61 -14.74 17.36
CA LEU A 182 2.80 -14.11 16.33
C LEU A 182 3.48 -14.37 14.98
N LEU A 183 2.94 -15.30 14.21
CA LEU A 183 3.47 -15.68 12.90
C LEU A 183 2.83 -14.81 11.81
N LEU A 184 3.60 -13.85 11.32
CA LEU A 184 3.21 -12.93 10.25
C LEU A 184 3.71 -13.49 8.92
N ILE A 185 2.79 -13.91 8.05
CA ILE A 185 3.14 -14.45 6.72
C ILE A 185 2.67 -13.45 5.67
N ASP A 186 3.57 -12.96 4.81
CA ASP A 186 3.21 -12.04 3.72
C ASP A 186 3.18 -12.77 2.37
N GLU A 187 2.54 -12.14 1.39
CA GLU A 187 2.39 -12.62 0.01
C GLU A 187 1.83 -14.05 -0.10
N ILE A 188 0.83 -14.40 0.73
CA ILE A 188 0.27 -15.76 0.80
C ILE A 188 -0.27 -16.27 -0.55
N GLN A 189 -0.61 -15.39 -1.49
CA GLN A 189 -1.02 -15.80 -2.84
C GLN A 189 0.06 -16.58 -3.61
N THR A 190 1.34 -16.51 -3.23
CA THR A 190 2.40 -17.28 -3.92
C THR A 190 2.23 -18.78 -3.71
N ILE A 191 1.44 -19.21 -2.71
CA ILE A 191 1.10 -20.63 -2.52
C ILE A 191 0.10 -21.16 -3.56
N ALA A 192 -0.59 -20.27 -4.29
CA ALA A 192 -1.56 -20.69 -5.30
C ALA A 192 -0.91 -21.54 -6.40
N SER A 193 0.31 -21.15 -6.82
CA SER A 193 1.14 -21.89 -7.77
C SER A 193 1.95 -23.03 -7.16
N GLU A 194 1.97 -23.17 -5.84
CA GLU A 194 2.76 -24.18 -5.15
C GLU A 194 2.05 -25.54 -5.17
N THR A 195 2.84 -26.59 -5.40
CA THR A 195 2.40 -28.00 -5.41
C THR A 195 2.97 -28.78 -4.24
N ASN A 196 3.92 -28.23 -3.49
CA ASN A 196 4.48 -28.86 -2.31
C ASN A 196 3.40 -29.12 -1.22
N PRO A 197 3.06 -30.39 -0.95
CA PRO A 197 2.05 -30.74 0.05
C PRO A 197 2.43 -30.31 1.47
N GLU A 198 3.73 -30.13 1.74
CA GLU A 198 4.21 -29.75 3.06
C GLU A 198 3.80 -28.33 3.46
N VAL A 199 3.83 -27.38 2.51
CA VAL A 199 3.38 -25.99 2.75
C VAL A 199 1.93 -25.97 3.21
N VAL A 200 1.07 -26.72 2.49
CA VAL A 200 -0.35 -26.83 2.80
C VAL A 200 -0.56 -27.50 4.17
N ARG A 201 0.19 -28.56 4.46
CA ARG A 201 0.15 -29.26 5.74
C ARG A 201 0.48 -28.32 6.90
N VAL A 202 1.60 -27.58 6.82
CA VAL A 202 1.99 -26.63 7.89
C VAL A 202 0.92 -25.57 8.11
N LEU A 203 0.36 -24.99 7.05
CA LEU A 203 -0.72 -24.00 7.18
C LEU A 203 -1.97 -24.59 7.85
N LEU A 204 -2.30 -25.84 7.53
CA LEU A 204 -3.42 -26.55 8.14
C LEU A 204 -3.17 -26.86 9.61
N ASP A 205 -1.98 -27.33 9.96
CA ASP A 205 -1.60 -27.60 11.34
C ASP A 205 -1.64 -26.33 12.20
N LEU A 206 -1.10 -25.22 11.69
CA LEU A 206 -1.18 -23.91 12.33
C LEU A 206 -2.62 -23.41 12.48
N HIS A 207 -3.48 -23.65 11.48
CA HIS A 207 -4.88 -23.24 11.53
C HIS A 207 -5.68 -24.06 12.55
N LEU A 208 -5.51 -25.38 12.55
CA LEU A 208 -6.18 -26.29 13.50
C LEU A 208 -5.57 -26.21 14.90
N GLY A 209 -4.38 -25.62 15.02
CA GLY A 209 -3.56 -25.61 16.24
C GLY A 209 -3.08 -27.01 16.62
N SER A 210 -2.96 -27.92 15.66
CA SER A 210 -2.56 -29.33 15.86
C SER A 210 -1.15 -29.48 16.43
N ASP A 211 -0.33 -28.44 16.29
CA ASP A 211 0.95 -28.29 16.94
C ASP A 211 0.83 -28.16 18.46
N GLY A 212 -0.32 -27.69 18.96
CA GLY A 212 -0.62 -27.45 20.36
C GLY A 212 0.34 -26.48 21.03
N TYR A 213 0.90 -25.55 20.25
CA TYR A 213 1.72 -24.43 20.72
C TYR A 213 0.94 -23.11 20.55
N PRO A 214 1.28 -22.05 21.30
CA PRO A 214 0.62 -20.75 21.17
C PRO A 214 1.15 -19.98 19.94
N VAL A 215 1.06 -20.58 18.76
CA VAL A 215 1.44 -19.96 17.48
C VAL A 215 0.19 -19.35 16.83
N PHE A 216 0.21 -18.04 16.64
CA PHE A 216 -0.90 -17.28 16.09
C PHE A 216 -0.61 -16.86 14.64
N PRO A 217 -1.20 -17.52 13.63
CA PRO A 217 -0.99 -17.15 12.23
C PRO A 217 -1.82 -15.93 11.82
N VAL A 218 -1.13 -14.92 11.28
CA VAL A 218 -1.69 -13.76 10.57
C VAL A 218 -1.15 -13.78 9.15
N LEU A 219 -2.02 -14.06 8.19
CA LEU A 219 -1.68 -14.26 6.80
C LEU A 219 -2.05 -13.01 6.00
N ALA A 220 -1.12 -12.45 5.23
CA ALA A 220 -1.38 -11.33 4.35
C ALA A 220 -1.22 -11.70 2.88
N GLY A 221 -2.08 -11.16 2.02
CA GLY A 221 -1.96 -11.35 0.58
C GLY A 221 -3.00 -10.60 -0.24
N LEU A 222 -3.18 -11.03 -1.48
CA LEU A 222 -4.14 -10.41 -2.41
C LEU A 222 -5.59 -10.61 -1.97
N SER A 223 -6.52 -9.87 -2.59
CA SER A 223 -7.93 -9.85 -2.22
C SER A 223 -8.63 -11.22 -2.30
N ASN A 224 -8.10 -12.19 -3.05
CA ASN A 224 -8.59 -13.56 -3.13
C ASN A 224 -7.91 -14.54 -2.15
N SER A 225 -7.09 -14.06 -1.22
CA SER A 225 -6.31 -14.92 -0.31
C SER A 225 -7.17 -15.91 0.47
N LYS A 226 -8.35 -15.47 0.94
CA LYS A 226 -9.31 -16.38 1.60
C LYS A 226 -9.66 -17.57 0.71
N THR A 227 -10.05 -17.31 -0.53
CA THR A 227 -10.46 -18.34 -1.49
C THR A 227 -9.30 -19.29 -1.79
N VAL A 228 -8.11 -18.75 -2.07
CA VAL A 228 -6.90 -19.54 -2.32
C VAL A 228 -6.59 -20.48 -1.16
N LEU A 229 -6.67 -19.98 0.08
CA LEU A 229 -6.46 -20.78 1.28
C LEU A 229 -7.56 -21.84 1.46
N GLN A 230 -8.82 -21.49 1.18
CA GLN A 230 -9.92 -22.45 1.24
C GLN A 230 -9.76 -23.58 0.22
N GLU A 231 -9.34 -23.29 -1.00
CA GLU A 231 -9.10 -24.31 -2.02
C GLU A 231 -7.92 -25.22 -1.66
N LYS A 232 -6.78 -24.63 -1.25
CA LYS A 232 -5.56 -25.38 -0.98
C LYS A 232 -5.65 -26.23 0.29
N MET A 233 -6.33 -25.76 1.33
CA MET A 233 -6.37 -26.41 2.64
C MET A 233 -7.61 -27.31 2.83
N ALA A 234 -8.28 -27.72 1.75
CA ALA A 234 -9.52 -28.53 1.81
C ALA A 234 -10.68 -27.86 2.58
N SER A 235 -10.91 -26.59 2.29
CA SER A 235 -12.02 -25.74 2.75
C SER A 235 -12.13 -25.55 4.27
N PRO A 236 -11.06 -25.09 4.96
CA PRO A 236 -11.14 -24.71 6.36
C PRO A 236 -12.20 -23.63 6.61
N ARG A 237 -12.82 -23.70 7.78
CA ARG A 237 -13.72 -22.65 8.28
C ARG A 237 -12.87 -21.60 9.00
N PHE A 238 -12.82 -20.40 8.44
CA PHE A 238 -12.29 -19.24 9.15
C PHE A 238 -13.39 -18.64 10.04
N GLY A 239 -13.03 -18.30 11.27
CA GLY A 239 -13.97 -17.72 12.24
C GLY A 239 -14.52 -16.35 11.80
N ASP A 240 -15.64 -15.95 12.38
CA ASP A 240 -16.25 -14.65 12.11
C ASP A 240 -15.27 -13.50 12.43
N GLY A 241 -15.13 -12.58 11.48
CA GLY A 241 -14.20 -11.45 11.60
C GLY A 241 -12.71 -11.84 11.50
N ALA A 242 -12.38 -13.04 10.99
CA ALA A 242 -11.01 -13.42 10.65
C ALA A 242 -10.47 -12.73 9.40
N ILE A 243 -11.36 -12.28 8.51
CA ILE A 243 -10.99 -11.66 7.22
C ILE A 243 -11.00 -10.15 7.36
N HIS A 244 -9.88 -9.51 7.02
CA HIS A 244 -9.66 -8.08 7.11
C HIS A 244 -9.34 -7.53 5.72
N GLN A 245 -10.37 -7.00 5.05
CA GLN A 245 -10.19 -6.31 3.78
C GLN A 245 -9.67 -4.89 4.04
N LEU A 246 -8.42 -4.63 3.66
CA LEU A 246 -7.81 -3.32 3.86
C LEU A 246 -8.41 -2.26 2.95
N GLN A 247 -8.61 -1.08 3.52
CA GLN A 247 -9.10 0.11 2.84
C GLN A 247 -7.97 1.14 2.67
N PRO A 248 -8.13 2.13 1.75
CA PRO A 248 -7.27 3.30 1.69
C PRO A 248 -7.22 4.03 3.04
N LEU A 249 -6.14 4.77 3.29
CA LEU A 249 -6.02 5.63 4.46
C LEU A 249 -7.06 6.75 4.38
N SER A 250 -7.67 7.05 5.51
CA SER A 250 -8.48 8.25 5.68
C SER A 250 -7.61 9.51 5.57
N LEU A 251 -8.23 10.65 5.22
CA LEU A 251 -7.52 11.92 5.16
C LEU A 251 -6.79 12.27 6.49
N PRO A 252 -7.37 12.04 7.69
CA PRO A 252 -6.64 12.19 8.95
C PRO A 252 -5.41 11.29 9.05
N GLU A 253 -5.49 10.02 8.65
CA GLU A 253 -4.33 9.12 8.68
C GLU A 253 -3.23 9.58 7.70
N VAL A 254 -3.59 10.11 6.53
CA VAL A 254 -2.63 10.72 5.58
C VAL A 254 -1.95 11.95 6.20
N LYS A 255 -2.70 12.81 6.89
CA LYS A 255 -2.14 13.98 7.59
C LYS A 255 -1.19 13.57 8.70
N GLU A 256 -1.59 12.61 9.53
CA GLU A 256 -0.76 12.06 10.61
C GLU A 256 0.53 11.43 10.07
N SER A 257 0.44 10.73 8.93
CA SER A 257 1.62 10.16 8.25
C SER A 257 2.60 11.23 7.80
N LEU A 258 2.10 12.32 7.21
CA LEU A 258 2.92 13.46 6.81
C LEU A 258 3.51 14.19 8.03
N GLU A 259 2.73 14.41 9.09
CA GLU A 259 3.21 15.04 10.32
C GLU A 259 4.38 14.26 10.92
N LYS A 260 4.28 12.93 11.01
CA LYS A 260 5.38 12.07 11.44
C LYS A 260 6.61 12.19 10.55
N PHE A 261 6.44 12.33 9.23
CA PHE A 261 7.54 12.55 8.30
C PHE A 261 8.24 13.90 8.55
N ILE A 262 7.45 14.97 8.73
CA ILE A 262 7.94 16.32 9.01
C ILE A 262 8.73 16.34 10.33
N ASP A 263 8.17 15.74 11.38
CA ASP A 263 8.79 15.68 12.71
C ASP A 263 10.07 14.84 12.71
N TYR A 264 10.05 13.69 12.02
CA TYR A 264 11.17 12.76 12.01
C TYR A 264 12.43 13.36 11.39
N PHE A 265 12.28 14.13 10.30
CA PHE A 265 13.42 14.78 9.63
C PHE A 265 13.65 16.23 10.07
N ASN A 266 12.95 16.71 11.09
CA ASN A 266 12.99 18.12 11.53
C ASN A 266 12.75 19.10 10.37
N VAL A 267 11.75 18.85 9.53
CA VAL A 267 11.42 19.69 8.38
C VAL A 267 10.83 21.03 8.86
N SER A 268 11.30 22.14 8.30
CA SER A 268 10.77 23.47 8.59
C SER A 268 9.38 23.63 7.96
N SER A 269 8.34 23.67 8.79
CA SER A 269 6.95 23.84 8.39
C SER A 269 6.09 24.41 9.52
N THR A 270 5.00 25.10 9.16
CA THR A 270 3.91 25.45 10.09
C THR A 270 2.81 24.38 10.09
N PRO A 271 2.06 24.18 11.20
CA PRO A 271 0.94 23.23 11.23
C PRO A 271 -0.09 23.43 10.10
N GLU A 272 -0.38 24.69 9.74
CA GLU A 272 -1.31 25.04 8.67
C GLU A 272 -0.78 24.60 7.30
N LEU A 273 0.52 24.78 7.06
CA LEU A 273 1.18 24.36 5.82
C LEU A 273 1.22 22.83 5.72
N THR A 274 1.59 22.14 6.80
CA THR A 274 1.59 20.67 6.87
C THR A 274 0.18 20.12 6.59
N SER A 275 -0.86 20.69 7.20
CA SER A 275 -2.25 20.30 6.97
C SER A 275 -2.68 20.51 5.51
N LYS A 276 -2.32 21.64 4.89
CA LYS A 276 -2.56 21.91 3.46
C LYS A 276 -1.87 20.92 2.55
N TRP A 277 -0.65 20.50 2.89
CA TRP A 277 0.07 19.45 2.17
C TRP A 277 -0.62 18.10 2.33
N GLY A 278 -1.08 17.74 3.53
CA GLY A 278 -1.87 16.53 3.74
C GLY A 278 -3.16 16.50 2.91
N ASP A 279 -3.89 17.62 2.82
CA ASP A 279 -5.07 17.77 1.94
C ASP A 279 -4.71 17.63 0.46
N ARG A 280 -3.52 18.08 0.06
CA ARG A 280 -3.01 17.95 -1.31
C ARG A 280 -2.67 16.51 -1.64
N ILE A 281 -1.94 15.82 -0.76
CA ILE A 281 -1.60 14.41 -0.91
C ILE A 281 -2.87 13.57 -0.98
N GLY A 282 -3.80 13.75 -0.02
CA GLY A 282 -5.07 13.03 0.02
C GLY A 282 -5.86 13.13 -1.29
N ARG A 283 -5.92 14.32 -1.90
CA ARG A 283 -6.56 14.54 -3.21
C ARG A 283 -5.80 13.96 -4.39
N TRP A 284 -4.47 13.83 -4.31
CA TRP A 284 -3.66 13.32 -5.42
C TRP A 284 -3.63 11.79 -5.49
N VAL A 285 -3.83 11.12 -4.35
CA VAL A 285 -3.57 9.69 -4.23
C VAL A 285 -4.67 8.92 -3.51
N ASP A 286 -5.79 9.57 -3.16
CA ASP A 286 -6.98 8.95 -2.56
C ASP A 286 -6.67 8.09 -1.33
N GLY A 287 -5.67 8.50 -0.54
CA GLY A 287 -5.25 7.78 0.66
C GLY A 287 -4.54 6.45 0.40
N TRP A 288 -4.16 6.12 -0.84
CA TRP A 288 -3.50 4.85 -1.14
C TRP A 288 -2.10 4.78 -0.51
N PRO A 289 -1.81 3.89 0.46
CA PRO A 289 -0.60 3.94 1.26
C PRO A 289 0.70 4.01 0.46
N LYS A 290 0.86 3.17 -0.57
CA LYS A 290 2.09 3.19 -1.38
C LYS A 290 2.24 4.49 -2.17
N HIS A 291 1.14 5.13 -2.52
CA HIS A 291 1.16 6.38 -3.27
C HIS A 291 1.40 7.58 -2.36
N VAL A 292 0.88 7.54 -1.13
CA VAL A 292 1.23 8.46 -0.05
C VAL A 292 2.74 8.40 0.20
N GLU A 293 3.30 7.20 0.36
CA GLU A 293 4.74 6.97 0.51
C GLU A 293 5.55 7.52 -0.68
N ASN A 294 5.14 7.22 -1.92
CA ASN A 294 5.80 7.76 -3.12
C ASN A 294 5.75 9.29 -3.20
N THR A 295 4.68 9.89 -2.69
CA THR A 295 4.53 11.35 -2.64
C THR A 295 5.41 11.96 -1.56
N MET A 296 5.45 11.38 -0.36
CA MET A 296 6.37 11.80 0.71
C MET A 296 7.83 11.67 0.30
N ARG A 297 8.19 10.61 -0.44
CA ARG A 297 9.52 10.47 -1.04
C ARG A 297 9.83 11.63 -1.99
N SER A 298 8.86 12.00 -2.82
CA SER A 298 9.03 13.10 -3.78
C SER A 298 9.14 14.46 -3.08
N ILE A 299 8.43 14.64 -1.96
CA ILE A 299 8.59 15.80 -1.06
C ILE A 299 10.01 15.82 -0.49
N GLY A 300 10.50 14.70 0.06
CA GLY A 300 11.85 14.60 0.59
C GLY A 300 12.94 15.04 -0.41
N GLU A 301 12.79 14.67 -1.68
CA GLU A 301 13.71 15.10 -2.74
C GLU A 301 13.68 16.61 -3.02
N GLU A 302 12.54 17.29 -2.86
CA GLU A 302 12.51 18.76 -2.93
C GLU A 302 13.05 19.40 -1.64
N LEU A 303 12.82 18.77 -0.48
CA LEU A 303 13.33 19.27 0.79
C LEU A 303 14.85 19.32 0.82
N LEU A 304 15.52 18.37 0.17
CA LEU A 304 16.99 18.41 -0.01
C LEU A 304 17.47 19.65 -0.81
N LYS A 305 16.64 20.22 -1.69
CA LYS A 305 16.99 21.41 -2.48
C LYS A 305 16.71 22.71 -1.75
N THR A 306 15.89 22.66 -0.71
CA THR A 306 15.34 23.81 0.02
C THR A 306 15.81 23.84 1.46
N ASP A 307 16.80 23.01 1.81
CA ASP A 307 17.34 22.85 3.17
C ASP A 307 16.24 22.62 4.22
N GLY A 308 15.25 21.78 3.86
CA GLY A 308 14.15 21.43 4.73
C GLY A 308 13.01 22.45 4.80
N ASP A 309 13.00 23.52 4.01
CA ASP A 309 11.89 24.48 3.96
C ASP A 309 10.71 23.97 3.09
N LEU A 310 9.67 23.45 3.76
CA LEU A 310 8.46 22.96 3.08
C LEU A 310 7.70 24.07 2.34
N SER A 311 7.90 25.34 2.68
CA SER A 311 7.24 26.47 2.00
C SER A 311 7.87 26.77 0.63
N ALA A 312 9.13 26.36 0.43
CA ALA A 312 9.90 26.61 -0.78
C ALA A 312 9.88 25.44 -1.78
N VAL A 313 9.30 24.29 -1.44
CA VAL A 313 9.27 23.12 -2.35
C VAL A 313 8.31 23.31 -3.52
N ASP A 314 8.67 22.80 -4.70
CA ASP A 314 7.81 22.85 -5.89
C ASP A 314 6.75 21.72 -5.87
N PRO A 315 5.45 22.06 -5.72
CA PRO A 315 4.39 21.06 -5.73
C PRO A 315 4.23 20.31 -7.04
N MET A 316 4.56 20.94 -8.17
CA MET A 316 4.40 20.31 -9.48
C MET A 316 5.50 19.28 -9.72
N ALA A 317 6.75 19.61 -9.38
CA ALA A 317 7.85 18.65 -9.41
C ALA A 317 7.56 17.43 -8.51
N ILE A 318 6.99 17.65 -7.32
CA ILE A 318 6.57 16.58 -6.40
C ILE A 318 5.48 15.71 -7.03
N LYS A 319 4.42 16.32 -7.57
CA LYS A 319 3.31 15.59 -8.20
C LYS A 319 3.80 14.75 -9.38
N HIS A 320 4.69 15.31 -10.21
CA HIS A 320 5.26 14.63 -11.37
C HIS A 320 6.13 13.43 -10.96
N ARG A 321 7.04 13.60 -10.00
CA ARG A 321 7.88 12.48 -9.52
C ARG A 321 7.06 11.40 -8.82
N ALA A 322 6.10 11.78 -7.98
CA ALA A 322 5.21 10.81 -7.33
C ALA A 322 4.41 9.99 -8.35
N THR A 323 3.98 10.63 -9.44
CA THR A 323 3.29 10.02 -10.58
C THR A 323 4.18 8.99 -11.29
N ASN A 324 5.41 9.35 -11.66
CA ASN A 324 6.34 8.39 -12.27
C ASN A 324 6.67 7.21 -11.33
N ARG A 325 6.87 7.48 -10.02
CA ARG A 325 7.12 6.42 -9.03
C ARG A 325 5.98 5.42 -8.87
N ARG A 326 4.72 5.87 -8.98
CA ARG A 326 3.54 4.98 -8.97
C ARG A 326 3.55 4.06 -10.18
N VAL A 327 3.84 4.63 -11.34
CA VAL A 327 3.99 3.91 -12.60
C VAL A 327 5.09 2.85 -12.47
N ASP A 328 6.28 3.23 -12.04
CA ASP A 328 7.41 2.31 -11.85
C ASP A 328 7.07 1.17 -10.89
N TYR A 329 6.41 1.48 -9.75
CA TYR A 329 5.99 0.50 -8.75
C TYR A 329 5.07 -0.58 -9.34
N TYR A 330 4.12 -0.18 -10.18
CA TYR A 330 3.22 -1.15 -10.79
C TYR A 330 3.91 -1.92 -11.91
N ASN A 331 4.72 -1.26 -12.76
CA ASN A 331 5.47 -1.96 -13.81
C ASN A 331 6.44 -3.01 -13.28
N SER A 332 7.13 -2.74 -12.17
CA SER A 332 8.00 -3.73 -11.54
C SER A 332 7.24 -4.97 -11.07
N ARG A 333 5.93 -4.86 -10.79
CA ARG A 333 5.07 -6.01 -10.45
C ARG A 333 4.51 -6.74 -11.67
N PHE A 334 4.53 -6.13 -12.86
CA PHE A 334 3.90 -6.65 -14.07
C PHE A 334 4.82 -7.39 -15.07
N GLY A 335 6.15 -7.19 -15.00
CA GLY A 335 7.05 -7.59 -16.09
C GLY A 335 7.03 -6.60 -17.27
N PRO A 336 7.76 -6.82 -18.38
CA PRO A 336 8.19 -5.73 -19.24
C PRO A 336 7.06 -5.20 -20.15
N PHE A 337 6.49 -4.06 -19.76
CA PHE A 337 5.86 -3.08 -20.64
C PHE A 337 6.84 -1.96 -21.00
N GLU A 338 8.10 -2.31 -21.31
CA GLU A 338 9.28 -1.43 -21.51
C GLU A 338 9.07 -0.22 -22.45
N THR A 339 7.94 -0.12 -23.14
CA THR A 339 7.64 0.93 -24.13
C THR A 339 6.40 1.78 -23.80
N ASN A 340 5.51 1.37 -22.87
CA ASN A 340 4.53 2.27 -22.26
C ASN A 340 4.21 1.84 -20.82
N PRO A 341 4.95 2.38 -19.85
CA PRO A 341 4.79 2.06 -18.45
C PRO A 341 3.43 2.50 -17.87
N ARG A 342 2.58 3.21 -18.64
CA ARG A 342 1.34 3.84 -18.16
C ARG A 342 0.05 3.14 -18.56
N ILE A 343 0.12 2.08 -19.40
CA ILE A 343 -1.06 1.41 -19.98
C ILE A 343 -2.07 0.90 -18.94
N ILE A 344 -1.61 0.43 -17.78
CA ILE A 344 -2.50 -0.03 -16.71
C ILE A 344 -3.24 1.13 -16.05
N GLY A 345 -2.54 2.25 -15.81
CA GLY A 345 -3.20 3.47 -15.36
C GLY A 345 -4.24 3.93 -16.38
N GLU A 346 -3.95 3.76 -17.67
CA GLU A 346 -4.84 4.07 -18.79
C GLU A 346 -6.13 3.26 -18.77
N ILE A 347 -5.99 1.94 -18.63
CA ILE A 347 -7.13 1.03 -18.55
C ILE A 347 -7.95 1.31 -17.30
N MET A 348 -7.31 1.48 -16.15
CA MET A 348 -8.02 1.73 -14.88
C MET A 348 -8.72 3.10 -14.88
N ALA A 349 -8.13 4.11 -15.52
CA ALA A 349 -8.77 5.40 -15.72
C ALA A 349 -10.00 5.26 -16.63
N GLU A 350 -9.88 4.55 -17.76
CA GLU A 350 -11.02 4.35 -18.68
C GLU A 350 -12.14 3.50 -18.07
N ILE A 351 -11.84 2.53 -17.18
CA ILE A 351 -12.86 1.79 -16.40
C ILE A 351 -13.70 2.75 -15.54
N GLY A 352 -13.05 3.76 -14.96
CA GLY A 352 -13.70 4.78 -14.15
C GLY A 352 -14.15 4.31 -12.75
N PRO A 353 -14.83 5.18 -11.99
CA PRO A 353 -15.14 4.94 -10.58
C PRO A 353 -16.43 4.17 -10.31
N LYS A 354 -17.30 4.05 -11.33
CA LYS A 354 -18.57 3.33 -11.21
C LYS A 354 -18.36 1.83 -11.45
N PRO A 355 -19.12 0.96 -10.78
CA PRO A 355 -19.09 -0.46 -11.07
C PRO A 355 -19.43 -0.78 -12.54
N ARG A 356 -18.85 -1.86 -13.10
CA ARG A 356 -18.94 -2.28 -14.50
C ARG A 356 -19.13 -3.78 -14.64
N SER A 357 -19.80 -4.23 -15.70
CA SER A 357 -19.83 -5.65 -16.05
C SER A 357 -18.46 -6.13 -16.53
N GLY A 358 -18.25 -7.45 -16.51
CA GLY A 358 -17.04 -8.04 -17.09
C GLY A 358 -16.89 -7.71 -18.58
N GLU A 359 -17.99 -7.69 -19.33
CA GLU A 359 -17.97 -7.37 -20.77
C GLU A 359 -17.52 -5.94 -21.03
N GLU A 360 -18.03 -4.96 -20.28
CA GLU A 360 -17.63 -3.55 -20.39
C GLU A 360 -16.13 -3.37 -20.14
N ILE A 361 -15.57 -4.08 -19.16
CA ILE A 361 -14.14 -3.97 -18.85
C ILE A 361 -13.28 -4.60 -19.95
N LEU A 362 -13.70 -5.74 -20.50
CA LEU A 362 -13.00 -6.37 -21.62
C LEU A 362 -13.00 -5.48 -22.86
N GLU A 363 -14.11 -4.79 -23.13
CA GLU A 363 -14.19 -3.81 -24.22
C GLU A 363 -13.24 -2.62 -23.98
N ILE A 364 -13.20 -2.08 -22.77
CA ILE A 364 -12.30 -0.98 -22.39
C ILE A 364 -10.83 -1.39 -22.52
N ILE A 365 -10.49 -2.60 -22.05
CA ILE A 365 -9.16 -3.17 -22.20
C ILE A 365 -8.82 -3.27 -23.69
N GLY A 366 -9.68 -3.89 -24.51
CA GLY A 366 -9.48 -4.02 -25.96
C GLY A 366 -9.24 -2.67 -26.65
N LYS A 367 -10.15 -1.70 -26.46
CA LYS A 367 -10.02 -0.35 -27.03
C LYS A 367 -8.73 0.33 -26.60
N THR A 368 -8.35 0.23 -25.33
CA THR A 368 -7.15 0.90 -24.80
C THR A 368 -5.86 0.28 -25.35
N ILE A 369 -5.87 -1.04 -25.59
CA ILE A 369 -4.77 -1.78 -26.21
C ILE A 369 -4.62 -1.43 -27.70
N GLU A 370 -5.70 -1.10 -28.40
CA GLU A 370 -5.71 -0.77 -29.83
C GLU A 370 -5.40 0.70 -30.15
N LYS A 371 -5.64 1.62 -29.21
CA LYS A 371 -5.37 3.07 -29.35
C LYS A 371 -3.90 3.47 -29.67
N PRO A 372 -2.84 2.83 -29.17
CA PRO A 372 -1.48 3.36 -29.31
C PRO A 372 -0.83 3.05 -30.67
N LYS A 373 -0.62 4.09 -31.50
CA LYS A 373 0.16 4.03 -32.75
C LYS A 373 1.64 3.59 -32.54
N TRP A 374 2.19 3.76 -31.34
CA TRP A 374 3.57 3.41 -30.99
C TRP A 374 3.78 1.91 -30.67
N ALA A 375 2.70 1.11 -30.55
CA ALA A 375 2.80 -0.31 -30.25
C ALA A 375 3.23 -1.13 -31.49
N THR A 376 4.46 -1.65 -31.45
CA THR A 376 5.00 -2.50 -32.53
C THR A 376 4.35 -3.89 -32.57
N ASN A 377 4.48 -4.61 -33.69
CA ASN A 377 3.99 -5.99 -33.82
C ASN A 377 4.61 -6.97 -32.80
N THR A 378 5.74 -6.61 -32.18
CA THR A 378 6.41 -7.38 -31.12
C THR A 378 5.78 -7.15 -29.73
N ILE A 379 5.15 -5.99 -29.52
CA ILE A 379 4.55 -5.59 -28.24
C ILE A 379 3.08 -6.01 -28.16
N LYS A 380 2.34 -5.91 -29.28
CA LYS A 380 0.91 -6.28 -29.36
C LYS A 380 0.58 -7.67 -28.77
N PRO A 381 1.37 -8.73 -28.98
CA PRO A 381 1.09 -10.05 -28.38
C PRO A 381 1.18 -10.06 -26.85
N LYS A 382 2.12 -9.31 -26.25
CA LYS A 382 2.26 -9.21 -24.78
C LYS A 382 1.09 -8.47 -24.16
N ILE A 383 0.62 -7.41 -24.83
CA ILE A 383 -0.53 -6.62 -24.39
C ILE A 383 -1.84 -7.42 -24.50
N LYS A 384 -1.99 -8.30 -25.50
CA LYS A 384 -3.15 -9.22 -25.62
C LYS A 384 -3.31 -10.19 -24.45
N GLY A 385 -2.27 -10.43 -23.65
CA GLY A 385 -2.34 -11.26 -22.44
C GLY A 385 -2.96 -10.56 -21.22
N LEU A 386 -3.27 -9.27 -21.33
CA LEU A 386 -3.93 -8.50 -20.28
C LEU A 386 -5.42 -8.83 -20.22
N ASN A 387 -5.80 -9.80 -19.38
CA ASN A 387 -7.17 -10.31 -19.22
C ASN A 387 -7.56 -10.39 -17.73
N PHE A 388 -8.75 -10.92 -17.42
CA PHE A 388 -9.20 -11.03 -16.03
C PHE A 388 -8.35 -11.95 -15.16
N ASP A 389 -7.88 -13.08 -15.69
CA ASP A 389 -6.97 -13.98 -14.97
C ASP A 389 -5.71 -13.23 -14.56
N PHE A 390 -5.11 -12.47 -15.49
CA PHE A 390 -3.96 -11.63 -15.22
C PHE A 390 -4.27 -10.61 -14.12
N LEU A 391 -5.34 -9.81 -14.28
CA LEU A 391 -5.68 -8.76 -13.33
C LEU A 391 -6.00 -9.33 -11.93
N GLN A 392 -6.67 -10.48 -11.84
CA GLN A 392 -6.93 -11.16 -10.57
C GLN A 392 -5.65 -11.71 -9.95
N ARG A 393 -4.81 -12.38 -10.73
CA ARG A 393 -3.54 -12.98 -10.29
C ARG A 393 -2.61 -11.95 -9.67
N TYR A 394 -2.59 -10.74 -10.21
CA TYR A 394 -1.78 -9.64 -9.68
C TYR A 394 -2.55 -8.73 -8.69
N GLY A 395 -3.79 -9.09 -8.33
CA GLY A 395 -4.55 -8.47 -7.24
C GLY A 395 -5.21 -7.14 -7.59
N PHE A 396 -5.36 -6.86 -8.89
CA PHE A 396 -6.16 -5.76 -9.42
C PHE A 396 -7.63 -6.13 -9.55
N LEU A 397 -7.98 -7.41 -9.42
CA LEU A 397 -9.34 -7.85 -9.15
C LEU A 397 -9.34 -8.69 -7.87
N ASP A 398 -10.39 -8.54 -7.09
CA ASP A 398 -10.69 -9.43 -5.96
C ASP A 398 -11.33 -10.75 -6.41
N ARG A 399 -12.05 -10.72 -7.54
CA ARG A 399 -12.61 -11.87 -8.24
C ARG A 399 -12.68 -11.63 -9.73
N ILE A 400 -12.80 -12.70 -10.51
CA ILE A 400 -13.22 -12.58 -11.90
C ILE A 400 -14.67 -12.07 -11.89
N PRO A 401 -15.02 -11.02 -12.65
CA PRO A 401 -16.39 -10.56 -12.74
C PRO A 401 -17.24 -11.64 -13.41
N ASP A 402 -18.19 -12.22 -12.66
CA ASP A 402 -19.25 -13.07 -13.22
C ASP A 402 -20.48 -12.18 -13.50
N ASP A 403 -21.29 -12.51 -14.50
CA ASP A 403 -22.62 -11.92 -14.71
C ASP A 403 -23.55 -12.34 -13.54
N PRO A 404 -24.19 -11.43 -12.76
CA PRO A 404 -24.45 -9.99 -12.98
C PRO A 404 -23.65 -9.05 -12.05
N THR A 405 -22.50 -9.48 -11.57
CA THR A 405 -21.77 -8.75 -10.53
C THR A 405 -20.96 -7.59 -11.09
N GLU A 406 -21.26 -6.39 -10.61
CA GLU A 406 -20.58 -5.18 -11.03
C GLU A 406 -19.19 -5.07 -10.35
N PHE A 407 -18.15 -4.86 -11.14
CA PHE A 407 -16.75 -4.71 -10.73
C PHE A 407 -16.37 -3.24 -10.59
N LYS A 408 -15.67 -2.90 -9.51
CA LYS A 408 -15.05 -1.58 -9.32
C LYS A 408 -13.54 -1.74 -9.30
N CYS A 409 -12.81 -0.92 -10.06
CA CYS A 409 -11.35 -0.92 -9.98
C CYS A 409 -10.93 -0.73 -8.50
N PRO A 410 -10.16 -1.67 -7.91
CA PRO A 410 -9.93 -1.68 -6.47
C PRO A 410 -8.86 -0.68 -6.04
N ILE A 411 -8.21 0.00 -7.01
CA ILE A 411 -7.18 1.00 -6.77
C ILE A 411 -7.72 2.37 -7.23
N PRO A 412 -8.45 3.11 -6.37
CA PRO A 412 -9.07 4.39 -6.73
C PRO A 412 -8.08 5.40 -7.33
N SER A 413 -6.86 5.40 -6.80
CA SER A 413 -5.76 6.26 -7.27
C SER A 413 -5.23 5.94 -8.67
N LEU A 414 -5.60 4.79 -9.26
CA LEU A 414 -5.37 4.51 -10.68
C LEU A 414 -6.51 5.03 -11.56
N GLN A 415 -7.71 5.24 -11.01
CA GLN A 415 -8.86 5.82 -11.72
C GLN A 415 -8.76 7.35 -11.82
N SER A 416 -8.25 7.99 -10.76
CA SER A 416 -7.95 9.43 -10.71
C SER A 416 -6.64 9.79 -11.43
N TYR A 417 -5.93 8.79 -11.96
CA TYR A 417 -4.61 8.94 -12.51
C TYR A 417 -4.63 9.66 -13.87
N ALA A 418 -3.87 10.75 -13.94
CA ALA A 418 -3.47 11.38 -15.19
C ALA A 418 -2.42 10.47 -15.84
N VAL A 419 -2.89 9.65 -16.79
CA VAL A 419 -2.03 8.71 -17.53
C VAL A 419 -1.03 9.45 -18.42
N THR A 420 -1.21 10.75 -18.57
CA THR A 420 -0.39 11.69 -19.30
C THR A 420 -0.44 13.05 -18.60
N TRP A 421 0.42 13.98 -18.98
CA TRP A 421 0.30 15.37 -18.54
C TRP A 421 -1.12 15.91 -18.78
N THR A 422 -1.78 15.40 -19.83
CA THR A 422 -3.11 15.76 -20.27
C THR A 422 -4.28 15.42 -19.34
N GLY A 423 -4.11 14.94 -18.11
CA GLY A 423 -5.21 14.76 -17.15
C GLY A 423 -6.08 13.49 -17.28
N THR A 424 -7.29 13.51 -16.69
CA THR A 424 -8.29 12.41 -16.74
C THR A 424 -8.75 12.13 -18.18
N PRO A 425 -9.47 11.02 -18.45
CA PRO A 425 -10.03 10.74 -19.78
C PRO A 425 -10.86 11.89 -20.39
N LEU A 426 -11.49 12.74 -19.57
CA LEU A 426 -12.19 13.95 -20.02
C LEU A 426 -11.25 15.10 -20.44
N HIS A 427 -10.07 15.21 -19.85
CA HIS A 427 -9.09 16.19 -20.31
C HIS A 427 -8.47 15.75 -21.65
N ARG A 428 -8.21 14.45 -21.84
CA ARG A 428 -7.74 13.90 -23.12
C ARG A 428 -8.70 14.21 -24.27
N LEU A 429 -10.00 13.94 -24.10
CA LEU A 429 -10.97 14.27 -25.14
C LEU A 429 -11.08 15.79 -25.37
N SER A 430 -10.83 16.60 -24.33
CA SER A 430 -10.81 18.07 -24.44
C SER A 430 -9.62 18.60 -25.22
N TYR A 431 -8.52 17.85 -25.26
CA TYR A 431 -7.40 18.15 -26.15
C TYR A 431 -7.75 17.81 -27.60
N SER A 432 -8.40 16.68 -27.85
CA SER A 432 -8.67 16.19 -29.21
C SER A 432 -10.00 16.63 -29.81
N GLY A 433 -10.86 17.31 -29.04
CA GLY A 433 -12.21 17.71 -29.49
C GLY A 433 -13.19 16.54 -29.64
N ASP A 434 -12.93 15.41 -28.97
CA ASP A 434 -13.68 14.17 -29.14
C ASP A 434 -15.04 14.23 -28.41
N LEU A 435 -16.02 14.83 -29.10
CA LEU A 435 -17.39 14.99 -28.62
C LEU A 435 -18.12 13.65 -28.47
N ASP A 436 -17.88 12.71 -29.38
CA ASP A 436 -18.57 11.42 -29.42
C ASP A 436 -18.31 10.60 -28.14
N SER A 437 -17.07 10.63 -27.63
CA SER A 437 -16.70 9.94 -26.39
C SER A 437 -17.17 10.64 -25.10
N LEU A 438 -17.68 11.89 -25.17
CA LEU A 438 -18.08 12.65 -23.97
C LEU A 438 -19.22 11.94 -23.22
N GLY A 439 -20.25 11.52 -23.95
CA GLY A 439 -21.41 10.84 -23.37
C GLY A 439 -21.04 9.54 -22.67
N GLU A 440 -20.18 8.74 -23.31
CA GLU A 440 -19.63 7.51 -22.73
C GLU A 440 -18.86 7.82 -21.44
N LYS A 441 -17.90 8.75 -21.46
CA LYS A 441 -17.06 9.05 -20.28
C LYS A 441 -17.84 9.63 -19.10
N LEU A 442 -18.89 10.42 -19.35
CA LEU A 442 -19.79 10.90 -18.30
C LEU A 442 -20.66 9.77 -17.72
N LYS A 443 -21.17 8.86 -18.57
CA LYS A 443 -21.83 7.62 -18.09
C LYS A 443 -20.86 6.79 -17.25
N LEU A 444 -19.58 6.76 -17.64
CA LEU A 444 -18.49 6.09 -16.92
C LEU A 444 -18.24 6.68 -15.51
N GLY A 445 -18.78 7.87 -15.21
CA GLY A 445 -18.69 8.50 -13.90
C GLY A 445 -17.47 9.41 -13.73
N HIS A 446 -16.82 9.78 -14.84
CA HIS A 446 -15.71 10.72 -14.80
C HIS A 446 -16.18 12.09 -14.32
N ASP A 447 -15.41 12.69 -13.42
CA ASP A 447 -15.70 14.03 -12.91
C ASP A 447 -15.46 15.08 -14.02
N ILE A 448 -16.55 15.67 -14.49
CA ILE A 448 -16.54 16.75 -15.49
C ILE A 448 -15.79 18.01 -15.03
N ASN A 449 -15.62 18.14 -13.72
CA ASN A 449 -14.89 19.22 -13.07
C ASN A 449 -13.54 18.76 -12.49
N GLY A 450 -13.10 17.55 -12.85
CA GLY A 450 -11.80 17.02 -12.44
C GLY A 450 -10.68 17.96 -12.87
N ARG A 451 -9.56 17.97 -12.15
CA ARG A 451 -8.43 18.85 -12.47
C ARG A 451 -7.20 18.07 -12.89
N ASP A 452 -6.54 18.49 -13.95
CA ASP A 452 -5.32 17.86 -14.46
C ASP A 452 -4.08 18.16 -13.59
N ALA A 453 -2.90 17.84 -14.14
CA ALA A 453 -1.63 18.12 -13.49
C ALA A 453 -1.44 19.62 -13.19
N TRP A 454 -1.89 20.49 -14.10
CA TRP A 454 -1.80 21.97 -14.04
C TRP A 454 -2.98 22.62 -13.31
N GLY A 455 -3.95 21.84 -12.82
CA GLY A 455 -5.10 22.36 -12.12
C GLY A 455 -6.22 22.87 -13.04
N ARG A 456 -6.10 22.62 -14.35
CA ARG A 456 -7.10 22.98 -15.35
C ARG A 456 -8.22 21.95 -15.36
N THR A 457 -9.41 22.34 -15.78
CA THR A 457 -10.56 21.47 -16.00
C THR A 457 -10.63 21.00 -17.47
N PRO A 458 -11.37 19.92 -17.77
CA PRO A 458 -11.67 19.53 -19.15
C PRO A 458 -12.26 20.70 -19.94
N LEU A 459 -13.21 21.44 -19.35
CA LEU A 459 -13.84 22.61 -19.97
C LEU A 459 -12.83 23.71 -20.32
N GLN A 460 -11.87 24.00 -19.43
CA GLN A 460 -10.82 24.99 -19.70
C GLN A 460 -9.97 24.58 -20.91
N ILE A 461 -9.56 23.31 -20.98
CA ILE A 461 -8.79 22.79 -22.12
C ILE A 461 -9.62 22.83 -23.41
N ALA A 462 -10.89 22.44 -23.36
CA ALA A 462 -11.77 22.47 -24.53
C ALA A 462 -11.98 23.90 -25.04
N THR A 463 -12.04 24.87 -24.12
CA THR A 463 -12.16 26.30 -24.43
C THR A 463 -10.87 26.84 -25.02
N GLU A 464 -9.71 26.53 -24.42
CA GLU A 464 -8.38 26.92 -24.91
C GLU A 464 -8.11 26.41 -26.33
N ASN A 465 -8.62 25.22 -26.67
CA ASN A 465 -8.46 24.62 -28.00
C ASN A 465 -9.63 24.92 -28.96
N ASN A 466 -10.54 25.83 -28.61
CA ASN A 466 -11.66 26.25 -29.46
C ASN A 466 -12.63 25.14 -29.91
N TRP A 467 -12.81 24.09 -29.10
CA TRP A 467 -13.78 23.02 -29.35
C TRP A 467 -15.21 23.45 -28.95
N LYS A 468 -15.80 24.39 -29.71
CA LYS A 468 -17.06 25.09 -29.36
C LYS A 468 -18.23 24.14 -29.05
N GLU A 469 -18.41 23.10 -29.87
CA GLU A 469 -19.48 22.11 -29.68
C GLU A 469 -19.25 21.31 -28.39
N LEU A 470 -18.03 20.84 -28.18
CA LEU A 470 -17.64 20.13 -26.97
C LEU A 470 -17.85 20.99 -25.71
N VAL A 471 -17.45 22.26 -25.75
CA VAL A 471 -17.66 23.23 -24.65
C VAL A 471 -19.15 23.36 -24.32
N SER A 472 -20.00 23.49 -25.33
CA SER A 472 -21.46 23.58 -25.16
C SER A 472 -22.02 22.33 -24.47
N HIS A 473 -21.63 21.15 -24.94
CA HIS A 473 -22.05 19.88 -24.35
C HIS A 473 -21.52 19.67 -22.92
N MET A 474 -20.28 20.08 -22.64
CA MET A 474 -19.72 20.02 -21.29
C MET A 474 -20.46 20.94 -20.32
N LEU A 475 -20.80 22.17 -20.73
CA LEU A 475 -21.60 23.09 -19.92
C LEU A 475 -23.00 22.52 -19.65
N ALA A 476 -23.64 21.95 -20.68
CA ALA A 476 -24.94 21.28 -20.53
C ALA A 476 -24.87 20.07 -19.58
N ALA A 477 -23.73 19.39 -19.53
CA ALA A 477 -23.46 18.28 -18.62
C ALA A 477 -22.99 18.72 -17.21
N GLY A 478 -23.02 20.02 -16.89
CA GLY A 478 -22.73 20.54 -15.55
C GLY A 478 -21.27 20.92 -15.29
N ALA A 479 -20.47 21.14 -16.34
CA ALA A 479 -19.13 21.70 -16.19
C ALA A 479 -19.19 23.14 -15.65
N LYS A 480 -18.36 23.46 -14.66
CA LYS A 480 -18.32 24.76 -14.00
C LYS A 480 -17.42 25.72 -14.77
N LYS A 481 -17.99 26.84 -15.23
CA LYS A 481 -17.30 27.89 -16.02
C LYS A 481 -16.19 28.61 -15.25
N SER A 482 -16.32 28.73 -13.93
CA SER A 482 -15.31 29.35 -13.06
C SER A 482 -15.00 28.45 -11.88
N LEU A 483 -13.95 27.65 -12.00
CA LEU A 483 -13.25 27.18 -10.82
C LEU A 483 -12.02 28.07 -10.68
N PRO A 484 -11.78 28.73 -9.52
CA PRO A 484 -10.61 29.58 -9.38
C PRO A 484 -9.36 28.77 -9.70
N ASN A 485 -8.58 29.29 -10.66
CA ASN A 485 -7.19 28.89 -10.85
C ASN A 485 -6.47 29.11 -9.52
N ASN A 486 -5.56 28.22 -9.18
CA ASN A 486 -4.61 28.54 -8.14
C ASN A 486 -3.54 29.41 -8.80
N PRO A 487 -3.46 30.74 -8.54
CA PRO A 487 -2.53 31.63 -9.24
C PRO A 487 -1.06 31.26 -9.02
N ALA A 488 -0.75 30.44 -8.01
CA ALA A 488 0.57 29.84 -7.83
C ALA A 488 0.95 28.83 -8.93
N MET A 489 -0.02 28.25 -9.66
CA MET A 489 0.20 27.23 -10.71
C MET A 489 0.37 27.84 -12.11
N GLU A 490 -0.06 29.08 -12.33
CA GLU A 490 -0.09 29.75 -13.64
C GLU A 490 1.24 30.46 -13.99
N ARG A 491 2.10 30.69 -12.98
CA ARG A 491 3.28 31.57 -13.09
C ARG A 491 4.62 30.83 -13.28
N ILE A 492 4.63 29.49 -13.29
CA ILE A 492 5.88 28.69 -13.10
C ILE A 492 6.09 27.63 -14.21
N VAL A 493 5.18 27.51 -15.20
CA VAL A 493 5.35 26.53 -16.30
C VAL A 493 5.31 27.26 -17.64
N ASP A 494 6.29 27.00 -18.51
CA ASP A 494 6.20 27.36 -19.92
C ASP A 494 4.92 26.75 -20.52
N LYS A 495 4.23 27.53 -21.36
CA LYS A 495 3.03 27.13 -22.09
C LYS A 495 3.23 25.70 -22.65
N PRO A 496 2.22 24.80 -22.61
CA PRO A 496 2.33 23.52 -23.30
C PRO A 496 2.84 23.78 -24.72
N PRO A 497 3.73 22.93 -25.28
CA PRO A 497 4.25 23.16 -26.62
C PRO A 497 3.05 23.41 -27.54
N SER A 498 2.98 24.63 -28.07
CA SER A 498 2.14 24.93 -29.22
C SER A 498 2.55 23.91 -30.27
N ASN A 499 1.61 23.08 -30.71
CA ASN A 499 1.83 22.01 -31.68
C ASN A 499 2.83 22.43 -32.78
N SER A 500 4.07 21.93 -32.66
CA SER A 500 5.05 21.88 -33.73
C SER A 500 5.95 20.68 -33.45
N GLY A 501 5.38 19.48 -33.62
CA GLY A 501 6.03 18.22 -33.31
C GLY A 501 5.19 17.02 -33.76
N ASP A 502 4.85 16.99 -35.04
CA ASP A 502 4.51 15.80 -35.84
C ASP A 502 3.38 14.88 -35.32
N TYR A 503 2.18 15.44 -35.21
CA TYR A 503 1.02 14.74 -35.78
C TYR A 503 0.75 15.44 -37.12
N GLY A 504 1.13 14.79 -38.22
CA GLY A 504 0.99 15.37 -39.56
C GLY A 504 -0.40 15.94 -39.82
N ASN A 505 -0.39 17.24 -40.19
CA ASN A 505 -1.23 18.00 -41.12
C ASN A 505 -2.75 17.91 -40.94
N ASP A 506 -3.54 18.97 -40.87
CA ASP A 506 -3.42 20.40 -41.13
C ASP A 506 -4.46 21.05 -40.22
N PHE A 507 -4.16 22.14 -39.48
CA PHE A 507 -5.17 23.16 -39.15
C PHE A 507 -4.49 24.31 -38.42
N ASP A 508 -4.39 25.44 -39.11
CA ASP A 508 -3.95 26.73 -38.58
C ASP A 508 -5.20 27.52 -38.12
N PRO A 509 -5.42 27.76 -36.82
CA PRO A 509 -6.45 28.67 -36.39
C PRO A 509 -5.86 30.07 -36.26
N SER A 510 -6.22 30.91 -37.24
CA SER A 510 -6.16 32.37 -37.21
C SER A 510 -6.58 32.93 -35.84
N PRO A 511 -5.93 34.01 -35.36
CA PRO A 511 -6.24 34.61 -34.08
C PRO A 511 -7.45 35.52 -34.23
N ASP A 512 -8.63 35.05 -33.83
CA ASP A 512 -9.71 35.89 -33.33
C ASP A 512 -10.72 35.01 -32.56
N PHE A 513 -11.16 35.56 -31.42
CA PHE A 513 -12.07 35.03 -30.37
C PHE A 513 -11.46 34.38 -29.14
#